data_AF-A0A0H3WF07-F1
#
_entry.id   AF-A0A0H3WF07-F1
#
_cell.length_a   1.000
_cell.length_b   1.000
_cell.length_c   1.000
_cell.angle_alpha   90.00
_cell.angle_beta   90.00
_cell.angle_gamma   90.00
#
_symmetry.space_group_name_H-M   'P 1'
#
loop_
_entity.id
_entity.type
_entity.pdbx_description
1 polymer ?
#
loop_
_entity_poly.entity_id
_entity_poly.type
_entity_poly.pdbx_seq_one_letter_code
_entity_poly.pdbx_strand_id
1 'polypeptide(L)'
;PFEGSQSWAGARPELRAIGRDSNGVAAHMGLLRRFIRVGEVDLLVAELGLYGVRPDLEGLGISHSVRVMYPVLQQLRVPFGFGAVRHAMEKHVGRFGRHLPATVLSGIRVRSTRPVALLDLPPTRVEDALVVVLPIESAMSDWPTGTFIDRNGPEL
;
A
#
# COMPACT_ATOMS: atom_id res chain seq x y z
N PRO A 1 11.15 3.30 -16.43
CA PRO A 1 11.62 4.66 -16.07
C PRO A 1 10.44 5.49 -15.57
N PHE A 2 10.64 6.30 -14.54
CA PHE A 2 9.64 7.26 -14.08
C PHE A 2 9.42 8.33 -15.17
N GLU A 3 8.17 8.55 -15.61
CA GLU A 3 7.85 9.58 -16.61
C GLU A 3 7.88 10.99 -15.98
N GLY A 4 8.37 11.98 -16.72
CA GLY A 4 8.23 13.39 -16.36
C GLY A 4 8.83 13.83 -15.02
N SER A 5 9.83 13.11 -14.48
CA SER A 5 10.39 13.30 -13.13
C SER A 5 9.44 12.97 -11.97
N GLN A 6 8.26 12.43 -12.23
CA GLN A 6 7.36 11.95 -11.19
C GLN A 6 7.72 10.53 -10.79
N SER A 7 8.30 10.38 -9.60
CA SER A 7 8.68 9.07 -9.08
C SER A 7 7.55 8.36 -8.32
N TRP A 8 6.30 8.79 -8.52
CA TRP A 8 5.09 8.27 -7.90
C TRP A 8 3.90 8.41 -8.88
N ALA A 9 2.94 7.49 -8.81
CA ALA A 9 1.81 7.43 -9.75
C ALA A 9 0.56 8.20 -9.25
N GLY A 10 0.43 8.40 -7.93
CA GLY A 10 -0.66 9.18 -7.37
C GLY A 10 -0.23 10.03 -6.18
N ALA A 11 -0.34 9.52 -4.97
CA ALA A 11 0.10 10.24 -3.78
C ALA A 11 1.64 10.27 -3.70
N ARG A 12 2.19 11.39 -3.21
CA ARG A 12 3.61 11.45 -2.88
C ARG A 12 3.85 10.73 -1.55
N PRO A 13 4.81 9.79 -1.47
CA PRO A 13 5.14 9.14 -0.20
C PRO A 13 5.80 10.13 0.78
N GLU A 14 5.52 9.93 2.07
CA GLU A 14 6.23 10.56 3.19
C GLU A 14 7.63 9.93 3.37
N LEU A 15 7.73 8.61 3.21
CA LEU A 15 8.99 7.87 3.27
C LEU A 15 9.11 6.89 2.11
N ARG A 16 10.34 6.64 1.66
CA ARG A 16 10.64 5.64 0.64
C ARG A 16 11.81 4.75 1.04
N ALA A 17 11.59 3.45 1.02
CA ALA A 17 12.66 2.47 1.03
C ALA A 17 13.12 2.22 -0.40
N ILE A 18 14.43 2.27 -0.65
CA ILE A 18 15.04 2.01 -1.96
C ILE A 18 16.18 1.01 -1.76
N GLY A 19 16.02 -0.18 -2.34
CA GLY A 19 17.09 -1.17 -2.46
C GLY A 19 17.92 -0.89 -3.72
N ARG A 20 19.24 -0.96 -3.60
CA ARG A 20 20.18 -0.76 -4.72
C ARG A 20 21.18 -1.89 -4.82
N ASP A 21 21.61 -2.16 -6.04
CA ASP A 21 22.74 -3.02 -6.38
C ASP A 21 23.66 -2.31 -7.38
N SER A 22 24.66 -3.01 -7.92
CA SER A 22 25.58 -2.46 -8.92
C SER A 22 24.89 -2.00 -10.22
N ASN A 23 23.68 -2.48 -10.49
CA ASN A 23 22.90 -2.16 -11.69
C ASN A 23 21.85 -1.06 -11.43
N GLY A 24 21.86 -0.44 -10.25
CA GLY A 24 21.01 0.69 -9.90
C GLY A 24 19.92 0.35 -8.88
N VAL A 25 18.69 0.83 -9.11
CA VAL A 25 17.56 0.55 -8.21
C VAL A 25 17.09 -0.88 -8.45
N ALA A 26 17.17 -1.71 -7.40
CA ALA A 26 16.75 -3.10 -7.40
C ALA A 26 15.30 -3.26 -6.95
N ALA A 27 14.88 -2.47 -5.96
CA ALA A 27 13.51 -2.47 -5.45
C ALA A 27 13.16 -1.14 -4.77
N HIS A 28 11.86 -0.86 -4.65
CA HIS A 28 11.37 0.27 -3.87
C HIS A 28 9.99 0.01 -3.26
N MET A 29 9.69 0.76 -2.19
CA MET A 29 8.38 0.83 -1.55
C MET A 29 8.19 2.23 -0.95
N GLY A 30 7.00 2.78 -1.11
CA GLY A 30 6.58 4.05 -0.50
C GLY A 30 5.70 3.83 0.72
N LEU A 31 5.73 4.81 1.62
CA LEU A 31 4.84 4.91 2.79
C LEU A 31 4.24 6.31 2.87
N LEU A 32 2.96 6.40 3.21
CA LEU A 32 2.30 7.65 3.58
C LEU A 32 1.34 7.43 4.75
N ARG A 33 1.46 8.23 5.81
CA ARG A 33 0.44 8.27 6.86
C ARG A 33 -0.77 9.08 6.40
N ARG A 34 -1.97 8.53 6.54
CA ARG A 34 -3.22 9.24 6.25
C ARG A 34 -4.39 8.64 7.03
N PHE A 35 -5.48 9.38 7.12
CA PHE A 35 -6.76 8.83 7.53
C PHE A 35 -7.49 8.24 6.33
N ILE A 36 -7.91 6.98 6.43
CA ILE A 36 -8.89 6.35 5.54
C ILE A 36 -10.20 6.17 6.29
N ARG A 37 -11.31 6.02 5.58
CA ARG A 37 -12.60 5.67 6.19
C ARG A 37 -13.00 4.25 5.83
N VAL A 38 -13.11 3.36 6.79
CA VAL A 38 -13.56 1.96 6.60
C VAL A 38 -15.00 1.85 7.09
N GLY A 39 -15.95 1.72 6.17
CA GLY A 39 -17.37 1.89 6.49
C GLY A 39 -17.63 3.31 6.98
N GLU A 40 -17.91 3.44 8.29
CA GLU A 40 -18.14 4.73 8.96
C GLU A 40 -17.02 5.14 9.94
N VAL A 41 -15.93 4.36 10.01
CA VAL A 41 -14.83 4.60 10.95
C VAL A 41 -13.65 5.26 10.24
N ASP A 42 -13.29 6.47 10.65
CA ASP A 42 -12.03 7.11 10.25
C ASP A 42 -10.86 6.50 11.02
N LEU A 43 -9.86 6.03 10.29
CA LEU A 43 -8.73 5.27 10.81
C LEU A 43 -7.41 5.83 10.28
N LEU A 44 -6.50 6.19 11.19
CA LEU A 44 -5.13 6.50 10.82
C LEU A 44 -4.43 5.22 10.36
N VAL A 45 -3.84 5.23 9.18
CA VAL A 45 -3.04 4.13 8.65
C VAL A 45 -1.72 4.64 8.10
N ALA A 46 -0.71 3.79 8.07
CA ALA A 46 0.40 3.95 7.14
C ALA A 46 0.09 3.17 5.86
N GLU A 47 -0.28 3.88 4.80
CA GLU A 47 -0.44 3.25 3.50
C GLU A 47 0.93 2.89 2.92
N LEU A 48 1.09 1.63 2.53
CA LEU A 48 2.22 1.09 1.79
C LEU A 48 1.82 0.93 0.33
N GLY A 49 2.62 1.49 -0.56
CA GLY A 49 2.37 1.55 -1.99
C GLY A 49 3.67 1.66 -2.76
N LEU A 50 3.58 1.95 -4.06
CA LEU A 50 4.75 2.04 -4.94
C LEU A 50 5.69 0.84 -4.78
N TYR A 51 5.16 -0.36 -4.58
CA TYR A 51 5.99 -1.56 -4.47
C TYR A 51 6.44 -1.97 -5.87
N GLY A 52 7.75 -2.06 -6.06
CA GLY A 52 8.35 -2.49 -7.31
C GLY A 52 9.66 -3.21 -7.08
N VAL A 53 9.89 -4.27 -7.84
CA VAL A 53 11.16 -5.02 -7.92
C VAL A 53 11.58 -5.03 -9.38
N ARG A 54 12.87 -4.88 -9.65
CA ARG A 54 13.40 -4.94 -11.01
C ARG A 54 13.14 -6.36 -11.60
N PRO A 55 12.69 -6.49 -12.86
CA PRO A 55 12.23 -7.79 -13.39
C PRO A 55 13.24 -8.95 -13.30
N ASP A 56 14.53 -8.68 -13.46
CA ASP A 56 15.61 -9.67 -13.33
C ASP A 56 15.81 -10.20 -11.90
N LEU A 57 15.22 -9.54 -10.90
CA LEU A 57 15.28 -9.91 -9.49
C LEU A 57 13.96 -10.48 -8.95
N GLU A 58 12.92 -10.57 -9.78
CA GLU A 58 11.67 -11.19 -9.39
C GLU A 58 11.88 -12.68 -9.07
N GLY A 59 11.15 -13.20 -8.06
CA GLY A 59 11.30 -14.58 -7.63
C GLY A 59 12.53 -14.89 -6.77
N LEU A 60 13.49 -13.97 -6.65
CA LEU A 60 14.69 -14.12 -5.80
C LEU A 60 14.46 -13.76 -4.33
N GLY A 61 13.21 -13.60 -3.90
CA GLY A 61 12.87 -13.24 -2.52
C GLY A 61 13.09 -11.77 -2.16
N ILE A 62 13.37 -10.88 -3.12
CA ILE A 62 13.46 -9.43 -2.84
C ILE A 62 12.16 -8.89 -2.24
N SER A 63 11.02 -9.52 -2.51
CA SER A 63 9.74 -9.23 -1.84
C SER A 63 9.76 -9.34 -0.32
N HIS A 64 10.73 -10.07 0.26
CA HIS A 64 10.93 -10.13 1.71
C HIS A 64 11.45 -8.80 2.28
N SER A 65 12.02 -7.93 1.45
CA SER A 65 12.56 -6.64 1.87
C SER A 65 11.48 -5.71 2.43
N VAL A 66 10.19 -5.98 2.19
CA VAL A 66 9.07 -5.22 2.78
C VAL A 66 9.16 -5.19 4.31
N ARG A 67 9.75 -6.20 4.95
CA ARG A 67 10.02 -6.22 6.40
C ARG A 67 10.86 -5.03 6.88
N VAL A 68 11.68 -4.42 6.01
CA VAL A 68 12.49 -3.24 6.35
C VAL A 68 11.63 -2.07 6.82
N MET A 69 10.37 -2.02 6.38
CA MET A 69 9.42 -0.98 6.78
C MET A 69 8.84 -1.21 8.16
N TYR A 70 8.89 -2.43 8.71
CA TYR A 70 8.20 -2.77 9.95
C TYR A 70 8.69 -1.96 11.16
N PRO A 71 10.01 -1.81 11.41
CA PRO A 71 10.49 -0.93 12.49
C PRO A 71 10.08 0.52 12.30
N VAL A 72 10.04 1.01 11.06
CA VAL A 72 9.58 2.37 10.73
C VAL A 72 8.11 2.53 11.10
N LEU A 73 7.27 1.55 10.75
CA LEU A 73 5.84 1.55 11.10
C LEU A 73 5.63 1.61 12.61
N GLN A 74 6.41 0.84 13.39
CA GLN A 74 6.37 0.88 14.85
C GLN A 74 6.78 2.25 15.40
N GLN A 75 7.85 2.85 14.87
CA GLN A 75 8.28 4.20 15.26
C GLN A 75 7.24 5.29 14.95
N LEU A 76 6.50 5.13 13.85
CA LEU A 76 5.42 6.04 13.46
C LEU A 76 4.17 5.88 14.33
N ARG A 77 4.08 4.81 15.14
CA ARG A 77 2.99 4.51 16.08
C ARG A 77 1.60 4.56 15.44
N VAL A 78 1.51 4.13 14.18
CA VAL A 78 0.22 3.94 13.51
C VAL A 78 -0.44 2.65 14.04
N PRO A 79 -1.77 2.58 14.11
CA PRO A 79 -2.45 1.35 14.54
C PRO A 79 -2.26 0.25 13.50
N PHE A 80 -2.32 0.60 12.21
CA PHE A 80 -2.22 -0.34 11.09
C PHE A 80 -1.36 0.17 9.94
N GLY A 81 -0.66 -0.77 9.30
CA GLY A 81 -0.25 -0.64 7.90
C GLY A 81 -1.38 -1.07 6.97
N PHE A 82 -1.51 -0.42 5.83
CA PHE A 82 -2.57 -0.64 4.85
C PHE A 82 -1.98 -0.67 3.44
N GLY A 83 -2.50 -1.51 2.55
CA GLY A 83 -2.20 -1.43 1.12
C GLY A 83 -3.36 -2.01 0.33
N ALA A 84 -3.59 -1.49 -0.88
CA ALA A 84 -4.55 -2.10 -1.81
C ALA A 84 -3.80 -2.52 -3.06
N VAL A 85 -4.03 -3.75 -3.51
CA VAL A 85 -3.42 -4.29 -4.72
C VAL A 85 -4.49 -4.90 -5.62
N ARG A 86 -4.23 -4.90 -6.91
CA ARG A 86 -5.04 -5.64 -7.89
C ARG A 86 -5.04 -7.13 -7.58
N HIS A 87 -6.13 -7.82 -7.91
CA HIS A 87 -6.28 -9.28 -7.74
C HIS A 87 -5.15 -10.11 -8.36
N ALA A 88 -4.54 -9.65 -9.47
CA ALA A 88 -3.38 -10.32 -10.08
C ALA A 88 -2.17 -10.45 -9.13
N MET A 89 -2.12 -9.68 -8.03
CA MET A 89 -1.07 -9.72 -7.02
C MET A 89 -1.39 -10.65 -5.84
N GLU A 90 -2.53 -11.35 -5.83
CA GLU A 90 -2.97 -12.22 -4.72
C GLU A 90 -1.89 -13.21 -4.26
N LYS A 91 -1.32 -13.96 -5.21
CA LYS A 91 -0.25 -14.93 -4.92
C LYS A 91 0.99 -14.27 -4.32
N HIS A 92 1.26 -13.02 -4.68
CA HIS A 92 2.40 -12.27 -4.17
C HIS A 92 2.15 -11.82 -2.73
N VAL A 93 1.03 -11.14 -2.48
CA VAL A 93 0.70 -10.62 -1.15
C VAL A 93 0.36 -11.71 -0.13
N GLY A 94 -0.21 -12.84 -0.57
CA GLY A 94 -0.42 -14.00 0.30
C GLY A 94 0.88 -14.58 0.87
N ARG A 95 2.03 -14.36 0.21
CA ARG A 95 3.34 -14.75 0.77
C ARG A 95 3.81 -13.82 1.88
N PHE A 96 3.28 -12.60 2.00
CA PHE A 96 3.62 -11.69 3.10
C PHE A 96 3.21 -12.27 4.45
N GLY A 97 2.06 -12.96 4.53
CA GLY A 97 1.56 -13.57 5.76
C GLY A 97 2.47 -14.65 6.37
N ARG A 98 3.45 -15.17 5.61
CA ARG A 98 4.49 -16.09 6.14
C ARG A 98 5.53 -15.38 7.02
N HIS A 99 5.54 -14.06 6.97
CA HIS A 99 6.74 -13.27 7.29
C HIS A 99 6.45 -11.95 7.99
N LEU A 100 5.27 -11.40 7.77
CA LEU A 100 4.71 -10.26 8.46
C LEU A 100 3.32 -10.68 8.98
N PRO A 101 2.85 -10.12 10.11
CA PRO A 101 1.48 -10.31 10.56
C PRO A 101 0.56 -9.54 9.61
N ALA A 102 0.34 -10.05 8.41
CA ALA A 102 -0.41 -9.40 7.35
C ALA A 102 -1.65 -10.24 7.00
N THR A 103 -2.81 -9.60 6.99
CA THR A 103 -4.08 -10.19 6.59
C THR A 103 -4.48 -9.66 5.22
N VAL A 104 -4.84 -10.56 4.30
CA VAL A 104 -5.37 -10.18 2.98
C VAL A 104 -6.89 -10.31 3.02
N LEU A 105 -7.58 -9.21 2.73
CA LEU A 105 -9.03 -9.10 2.69
C LEU A 105 -9.48 -8.95 1.23
N SER A 106 -10.50 -9.71 0.84
CA SER A 106 -11.13 -9.67 -0.49
C SER A 106 -12.57 -9.16 -0.39
N GLY A 107 -13.17 -8.83 -1.53
CA GLY A 107 -14.52 -8.26 -1.58
C GLY A 107 -14.62 -6.84 -1.02
N ILE A 108 -13.48 -6.12 -0.95
CA ILE A 108 -13.40 -4.75 -0.46
C ILE A 108 -13.38 -3.79 -1.64
N ARG A 109 -14.32 -2.84 -1.64
CA ARG A 109 -14.33 -1.74 -2.61
C ARG A 109 -13.56 -0.56 -2.05
N VAL A 110 -12.54 -0.09 -2.78
CA VAL A 110 -11.71 1.05 -2.39
C VAL A 110 -12.01 2.22 -3.30
N ARG A 111 -12.50 3.32 -2.73
CA ARG A 111 -12.67 4.61 -3.42
C ARG A 111 -11.42 5.46 -3.22
N SER A 112 -10.92 6.02 -4.31
CA SER A 112 -9.75 6.91 -4.31
C SER A 112 -10.01 8.11 -5.20
N THR A 113 -9.39 9.25 -4.90
CA THR A 113 -9.39 10.37 -5.84
C THR A 113 -8.49 10.04 -7.02
N ARG A 114 -8.81 10.55 -8.20
CA ARG A 114 -7.89 10.47 -9.34
C ARG A 114 -6.67 11.34 -9.06
N PRO A 115 -5.47 10.92 -9.48
CA PRO A 115 -4.26 11.71 -9.28
C PRO A 115 -4.24 12.97 -10.15
N VAL A 116 -4.98 12.95 -11.27
CA VAL A 116 -5.17 14.08 -12.18
C VAL A 116 -6.65 14.38 -12.29
N ALA A 117 -7.02 15.66 -12.19
CA ALA A 117 -8.37 16.13 -12.44
C ALA A 117 -8.63 16.09 -13.95
N LEU A 118 -9.61 15.29 -14.37
CA LEU A 118 -9.99 15.11 -15.77
C LEU A 118 -11.45 15.57 -15.90
N LEU A 119 -11.71 16.54 -16.78
CA LEU A 119 -13.03 17.19 -16.91
C LEU A 119 -14.12 16.23 -17.40
N ASP A 120 -13.73 15.17 -18.08
CA ASP A 120 -14.58 14.15 -18.68
C ASP A 120 -14.82 12.94 -17.76
N LEU A 121 -14.19 12.89 -16.58
CA LEU A 121 -14.28 11.76 -15.66
C LEU A 121 -14.67 12.19 -14.25
N PRO A 122 -15.37 11.31 -13.49
CA PRO A 122 -15.60 11.57 -12.08
C PRO A 122 -14.27 11.77 -11.33
N PRO A 123 -14.24 12.66 -10.32
CA PRO A 123 -13.02 12.98 -9.57
C PRO A 123 -12.50 11.81 -8.73
N THR A 124 -13.32 10.77 -8.55
CA THR A 124 -12.96 9.55 -7.83
C THR A 124 -13.15 8.32 -8.71
N ARG A 125 -12.48 7.23 -8.35
CA ARG A 125 -12.71 5.88 -8.89
C ARG A 125 -12.95 4.92 -7.74
N VAL A 126 -13.75 3.90 -8.00
CA VAL A 126 -13.98 2.78 -7.07
C VAL A 126 -13.44 1.53 -7.72
N GLU A 127 -12.57 0.83 -7.01
CA GLU A 127 -11.91 -0.38 -7.49
C GLU A 127 -12.21 -1.53 -6.52
N ASP A 128 -12.43 -2.73 -7.06
CA ASP A 128 -12.39 -3.96 -6.27
C ASP A 128 -10.92 -4.37 -6.12
N ALA A 129 -10.43 -4.36 -4.89
CA ALA A 129 -9.03 -4.57 -4.58
C ALA A 129 -8.85 -5.60 -3.47
N LEU A 130 -7.69 -6.25 -3.49
CA LEU A 130 -7.21 -7.00 -2.34
C LEU A 130 -6.58 -6.01 -1.37
N VAL A 131 -7.15 -5.94 -0.17
CA VAL A 131 -6.66 -5.07 0.90
C VAL A 131 -5.72 -5.88 1.79
N VAL A 132 -4.52 -5.38 1.98
CA VAL A 132 -3.53 -5.94 2.90
C VAL A 132 -3.50 -5.07 4.15
N VAL A 133 -3.77 -5.67 5.30
CA VAL A 133 -3.74 -5.02 6.61
C VAL A 133 -2.61 -5.61 7.44
N LEU A 134 -1.79 -4.75 8.03
CA LEU A 134 -0.74 -5.13 8.97
C LEU A 134 -1.05 -4.49 10.34
N PRO A 135 -1.50 -5.24 11.37
CA PRO A 135 -1.48 -4.75 12.74
C PRO A 135 -0.08 -4.30 13.18
N ILE A 136 0.02 -3.08 13.73
CA ILE A 136 1.26 -2.50 14.25
C ILE A 136 1.11 -2.23 15.76
N GLU A 137 0.31 -1.23 16.15
CA GLU A 137 0.02 -0.91 17.56
C GLU A 137 -1.36 -1.42 18.00
N SER A 138 -2.18 -1.92 17.08
CA SER A 138 -3.53 -2.46 17.34
C SER A 138 -3.63 -3.93 16.93
N ALA A 139 -4.60 -4.65 17.47
CA ALA A 139 -4.85 -6.03 17.08
C ALA A 139 -5.65 -6.06 15.75
N MET A 140 -5.49 -7.14 14.98
CA MET A 140 -6.29 -7.32 13.74
C MET A 140 -7.79 -7.34 14.02
N SER A 141 -8.23 -7.78 15.21
CA SER A 141 -9.62 -7.74 15.65
C SER A 141 -10.18 -6.32 15.78
N ASP A 142 -9.32 -5.31 15.90
CA ASP A 142 -9.71 -3.91 16.01
C ASP A 142 -9.90 -3.27 14.62
N TRP A 143 -9.56 -3.98 13.55
CA TRP A 143 -9.82 -3.50 12.18
C TRP A 143 -11.33 -3.43 11.92
N PRO A 144 -11.86 -2.30 11.40
CA PRO A 144 -13.30 -2.17 11.18
C PRO A 144 -13.85 -3.16 10.16
N THR A 145 -15.08 -3.63 10.37
CA THR A 145 -15.72 -4.68 9.54
C THR A 145 -16.30 -4.18 8.20
N GLY A 146 -16.10 -2.92 7.85
CA GLY A 146 -16.65 -2.32 6.62
C GLY A 146 -16.03 -2.91 5.34
N THR A 147 -16.87 -3.17 4.34
CA THR A 147 -16.45 -3.66 3.00
C THR A 147 -16.21 -2.56 1.98
N PHE A 148 -16.34 -1.30 2.41
CA PHE A 148 -16.06 -0.13 1.60
C PHE A 148 -15.02 0.73 2.31
N ILE A 149 -13.97 1.11 1.60
CA ILE A 149 -12.91 1.99 2.10
C ILE A 149 -12.87 3.25 1.25
N ASP A 150 -12.98 4.41 1.90
CA ASP A 150 -12.57 5.67 1.29
C ASP A 150 -11.11 5.96 1.64
N ARG A 151 -10.26 6.03 0.62
CA ARG A 151 -8.82 6.30 0.79
C ARG A 151 -8.55 7.77 1.15
N ASN A 152 -9.55 8.66 1.01
CA ASN A 152 -9.40 10.10 1.24
C ASN A 152 -8.21 10.71 0.48
N GLY A 153 -8.00 10.28 -0.76
CA GLY A 153 -6.92 10.75 -1.61
C GLY A 153 -6.58 9.76 -2.73
N PRO A 154 -5.55 10.06 -3.54
CA PRO A 154 -5.13 9.16 -4.59
C PRO A 154 -4.38 7.95 -3.99
N GLU A 155 -4.40 6.85 -4.74
CA GLU A 155 -3.56 5.68 -4.49
C GLU A 155 -2.09 6.09 -4.38
N LEU A 156 -1.34 5.42 -3.49
CA LEU A 156 0.08 5.63 -3.29
C LEU A 156 0.95 4.99 -4.39
#